data_AF-A0A0A9HI91-F1
#
_entry.id   AF-A0A0A9HI91-F1
#
_cell.length_a   1.000
_cell.length_b   1.000
_cell.length_c   1.000
_cell.angle_alpha   90.00
_cell.angle_beta   90.00
_cell.angle_gamma   90.00
#
_symmetry.space_group_name_H-M   'P 1'
#
loop_
_entity.id
_entity.type
_entity.pdbx_description
1 polymer ?
#
loop_
_entity_poly.entity_id
_entity_poly.type
_entity_poly.pdbx_seq_one_letter_code
_entity_poly.pdbx_strand_id
1 'polypeptide(L)'
;MGRMPRLWGDDCHEFRPERWLDGGGEFVSMDAARYPVFHAGPRSCLGKEMAYMQMKAVVAAVIRRFVVEPVRAAGMEAPPQYEMTATLRMKGGLPVRISRRQAGDAGQKLTS
;
A
#
# COMPACT_ATOMS: atom_id res chain seq x y z
N MET A 1 6.59 2.27 15.11
CA MET A 1 7.73 1.67 14.37
C MET A 1 7.76 2.03 12.89
N GLY A 2 6.69 1.81 12.11
CA GLY A 2 6.70 2.01 10.65
C GLY A 2 6.93 3.45 10.12
N ARG A 3 7.02 4.47 10.99
CA ARG A 3 7.30 5.88 10.64
C ARG A 3 8.39 6.49 11.54
N MET A 4 9.32 5.67 12.02
CA MET A 4 10.42 6.13 12.88
C MET A 4 11.65 6.43 12.02
N PRO A 5 12.16 7.67 11.97
CA PRO A 5 13.32 8.01 11.14
C PRO A 5 14.56 7.17 11.46
N ARG A 6 14.79 6.88 12.74
CA ARG A 6 15.89 5.99 13.17
C ARG A 6 15.86 4.59 12.53
N LEU A 7 14.68 4.09 12.18
CA LEU A 7 14.52 2.76 11.57
C LEU A 7 14.40 2.81 10.05
N TRP A 8 13.92 3.91 9.49
CA TRP A 8 13.47 3.97 8.09
C TRP A 8 14.11 5.09 7.27
N GLY A 9 14.94 5.94 7.89
CA GLY A 9 15.49 7.15 7.28
C GLY A 9 14.52 8.32 7.33
N ASP A 10 14.96 9.48 6.85
CA ASP A 10 14.13 10.70 6.82
C ASP A 10 12.94 10.58 5.85
N ASP A 11 13.03 9.68 4.87
CA ASP A 11 11.97 9.33 3.91
C ASP A 11 10.91 8.37 4.52
N CYS A 12 10.86 8.18 5.84
CA CYS A 12 9.94 7.23 6.49
C CYS A 12 8.44 7.59 6.38
N HIS A 13 8.13 8.80 5.91
CA HIS A 13 6.77 9.25 5.63
C HIS A 13 6.38 9.12 4.15
N GLU A 14 7.33 8.79 3.28
CA GLU A 14 7.10 8.68 1.84
C GLU A 14 6.61 7.28 1.45
N PHE A 15 5.71 7.24 0.46
CA PHE A 15 5.31 5.99 -0.18
C PHE A 15 6.36 5.60 -1.22
N ARG A 16 7.30 4.73 -0.80
CA ARG A 16 8.43 4.28 -1.63
C ARG A 16 8.50 2.75 -1.74
N PRO A 17 7.77 2.13 -2.70
CA PRO A 17 7.77 0.68 -2.90
C PRO A 17 9.14 0.08 -3.19
N GLU A 18 10.04 0.85 -3.79
CA GLU A 18 11.39 0.43 -4.18
C GLU A 18 12.28 0.14 -2.96
N ARG A 19 11.87 0.58 -1.76
CA ARG A 19 12.55 0.26 -0.49
C ARG A 19 12.63 -1.24 -0.23
N TRP A 20 11.73 -2.01 -0.82
CA TRP A 20 11.63 -3.46 -0.64
C TRP A 20 12.33 -4.24 -1.74
N LEU A 21 13.08 -3.56 -2.62
CA LEU A 21 13.76 -4.15 -3.77
C LEU A 21 15.28 -3.99 -3.61
N ASP A 22 16.05 -4.95 -4.11
CA ASP A 22 17.49 -4.81 -4.28
C ASP A 22 17.85 -4.07 -5.58
N GLY A 23 19.16 -3.92 -5.85
CA GLY A 23 19.65 -3.29 -7.08
C GLY A 23 19.29 -4.01 -8.38
N GLY A 24 18.82 -5.26 -8.30
CA GLY A 24 18.30 -6.05 -9.43
C GLY A 24 16.77 -6.00 -9.56
N GLY A 25 16.07 -5.36 -8.61
CA GLY A 25 14.62 -5.31 -8.59
C GLY A 25 13.95 -6.51 -7.89
N GLU A 26 14.73 -7.36 -7.23
CA GLU A 26 14.21 -8.52 -6.51
C GLU A 26 13.73 -8.14 -5.10
N PHE A 27 12.67 -8.80 -4.63
CA PHE A 27 12.09 -8.49 -3.32
C PHE A 27 13.02 -8.93 -2.17
N VAL A 28 13.31 -7.98 -1.28
CA VAL A 28 14.08 -8.24 -0.06
C VAL A 28 13.15 -8.17 1.15
N SER A 29 12.99 -9.31 1.84
CA SER A 29 12.17 -9.35 3.04
C SER A 29 12.85 -8.61 4.19
N MET A 30 12.07 -7.84 4.96
CA MET A 30 12.55 -7.22 6.19
C MET A 30 12.28 -8.09 7.40
N ASP A 31 13.15 -7.97 8.39
CA ASP A 31 12.98 -8.60 9.70
C ASP A 31 11.63 -8.22 10.35
N ALA A 32 10.97 -9.23 10.93
CA ALA A 32 9.63 -9.07 11.50
C ALA A 32 9.61 -8.22 12.77
N ALA A 33 10.72 -8.14 13.52
CA ALA A 33 10.81 -7.24 14.67
C ALA A 33 11.00 -5.78 14.23
N ARG A 34 11.70 -5.53 13.11
CA ARG A 34 11.82 -4.20 12.49
C ARG A 34 10.53 -3.75 11.80
N TYR A 35 9.79 -4.68 11.17
CA TYR A 35 8.54 -4.41 10.45
C TYR A 35 7.38 -5.37 10.84
N PRO A 36 6.78 -5.18 12.04
CA PRO A 36 5.85 -6.16 12.63
C PRO A 36 4.40 -6.00 12.16
N VAL A 37 4.15 -5.92 10.84
CA VAL A 37 2.77 -5.79 10.29
C VAL A 37 1.89 -6.99 10.68
N PHE A 38 2.48 -8.17 10.78
CA PHE A 38 1.83 -9.40 11.21
C PHE A 38 2.34 -9.88 12.58
N HIS A 39 2.86 -8.97 13.41
CA HIS A 39 3.60 -9.27 14.64
C HIS A 39 4.86 -10.13 14.40
N ALA A 40 5.53 -10.54 15.47
CA ALA A 40 6.72 -11.39 15.45
C ALA A 40 6.67 -12.43 16.57
N GLY A 41 7.48 -13.49 16.46
CA GLY A 41 7.58 -14.55 17.46
C GLY A 41 6.33 -15.45 17.55
N PRO A 42 6.11 -16.14 18.69
CA PRO A 42 5.03 -17.13 18.84
C PRO A 42 3.60 -16.60 18.68
N ARG A 43 3.44 -15.27 18.68
CA ARG A 43 2.15 -14.58 18.48
C ARG A 43 2.04 -13.91 17.10
N SER A 44 2.90 -14.30 16.15
CA SER A 44 2.76 -13.89 14.76
C SER A 44 1.39 -14.29 14.20
N CYS A 45 0.81 -13.46 13.35
CA CYS A 45 -0.48 -13.72 12.73
C CYS A 45 -0.42 -14.97 11.84
N LEU A 46 -1.21 -15.99 12.17
CA LEU A 46 -1.34 -17.22 11.38
C LEU A 46 -1.91 -16.95 9.97
N GLY A 47 -2.64 -15.85 9.80
CA GLY A 47 -3.24 -15.45 8.53
C GLY A 47 -2.30 -14.68 7.58
N LYS A 48 -1.02 -14.51 7.91
CA LYS A 48 -0.06 -13.71 7.13
C LYS A 48 -0.02 -14.10 5.65
N GLU A 49 0.20 -15.38 5.35
CA GLU A 49 0.36 -15.85 3.97
C GLU A 49 -0.95 -15.77 3.18
N MET A 50 -2.07 -16.11 3.83
CA MET A 50 -3.41 -15.95 3.25
C MET A 50 -3.70 -14.49 2.91
N ALA A 51 -3.40 -13.56 3.82
CA ALA A 51 -3.59 -12.13 3.60
C ALA A 51 -2.77 -11.65 2.41
N TYR A 52 -1.50 -12.04 2.29
CA TYR A 52 -0.67 -11.70 1.14
C TYR A 52 -1.25 -12.22 -0.18
N MET A 53 -1.71 -13.47 -0.20
CA MET A 53 -2.32 -14.06 -1.39
C MET A 53 -3.58 -13.29 -1.81
N GLN A 54 -4.48 -13.01 -0.87
CA GLN A 54 -5.72 -12.26 -1.13
C GLN A 54 -5.44 -10.83 -1.59
N MET A 55 -4.52 -10.12 -0.93
CA MET A 55 -4.14 -8.76 -1.33
C MET A 55 -3.60 -8.73 -2.75
N LYS A 56 -2.66 -9.63 -3.09
CA LYS A 56 -2.08 -9.72 -4.43
C LYS A 56 -3.16 -10.03 -5.48
N ALA A 57 -4.05 -10.99 -5.19
CA ALA A 57 -5.12 -11.37 -6.11
C ALA A 57 -6.09 -10.21 -6.37
N VAL A 58 -6.52 -9.50 -5.32
CA VAL A 58 -7.42 -8.35 -5.45
C VAL A 58 -6.74 -7.21 -6.21
N VAL A 59 -5.51 -6.83 -5.83
CA VAL A 59 -4.78 -5.76 -6.50
C VAL A 59 -4.57 -6.09 -7.98
N ALA A 60 -4.07 -7.28 -8.30
CA ALA A 60 -3.86 -7.71 -9.68
C ALA A 60 -5.16 -7.69 -10.51
N ALA A 61 -6.28 -8.16 -9.94
CA ALA A 61 -7.57 -8.15 -10.61
C ALA A 61 -8.10 -6.73 -10.86
N VAL A 62 -7.92 -5.82 -9.89
CA VAL A 62 -8.37 -4.43 -9.99
C VAL A 62 -7.52 -3.65 -11.00
N ILE A 63 -6.19 -3.63 -10.84
CA ILE A 63 -5.30 -2.82 -11.69
C ILE A 63 -5.35 -3.29 -13.16
N ARG A 64 -5.53 -4.59 -13.40
CA ARG A 64 -5.61 -5.14 -14.76
C ARG A 64 -6.87 -4.70 -15.50
N ARG A 65 -7.99 -4.53 -14.79
CA ARG A 65 -9.32 -4.34 -15.41
C ARG A 65 -9.83 -2.90 -15.31
N PHE A 66 -9.32 -2.14 -14.34
CA PHE A 66 -9.85 -0.84 -14.01
C PHE A 66 -8.74 0.21 -13.87
N VAL A 67 -9.12 1.45 -14.13
CA VAL A 67 -8.42 2.65 -13.69
C VAL A 67 -9.19 3.17 -12.47
N VAL A 68 -8.47 3.43 -11.38
CA VAL A 68 -9.03 3.89 -10.11
C VAL A 68 -8.46 5.27 -9.82
N GLU A 69 -9.31 6.29 -9.86
CA GLU A 69 -8.91 7.68 -9.67
C GLU A 69 -9.56 8.24 -8.41
N PRO A 70 -8.81 8.89 -7.49
CA PRO A 70 -9.43 9.59 -6.38
C PRO A 70 -10.27 10.76 -6.88
N VAL A 71 -11.47 10.93 -6.32
CA VAL A 71 -12.30 12.10 -6.64
C VAL A 71 -11.67 13.31 -5.95
N ARG A 72 -11.16 14.29 -6.73
CA ARG A 72 -10.40 15.48 -6.28
C ARG A 72 -11.03 16.28 -5.12
N ALA A 73 -12.32 16.09 -4.81
CA ALA A 73 -13.01 16.74 -3.71
C ALA A 73 -12.72 16.12 -2.32
N ALA A 74 -12.05 14.97 -2.22
CA ALA A 74 -11.77 14.31 -0.95
C ALA A 74 -10.38 14.69 -0.41
N GLY A 75 -10.20 15.96 -0.01
CA GLY A 75 -9.25 16.36 1.05
C GLY A 75 -7.82 15.80 1.01
N MET A 76 -7.20 15.68 -0.17
CA MET A 76 -5.79 15.25 -0.29
C MET A 76 -4.78 16.38 0.03
N GLU A 77 -5.26 17.59 0.36
CA GLU A 77 -4.42 18.71 0.81
C GLU A 77 -3.87 18.50 2.23
N ALA A 78 -4.47 17.58 2.99
CA ALA A 78 -4.01 17.17 4.31
C ALA A 78 -4.18 15.64 4.48
N PRO A 79 -3.46 15.00 5.41
CA PRO A 79 -3.69 13.59 5.72
C PRO A 79 -5.17 13.33 6.09
N PRO A 80 -5.76 12.23 5.61
CA PRO A 80 -7.15 11.92 5.93
C PRO A 80 -7.32 11.69 7.43
N GLN A 81 -8.47 12.08 7.97
CA GLN A 81 -8.83 11.72 9.33
C GLN A 81 -9.04 10.20 9.43
N TYR A 82 -8.66 9.62 10.56
CA TYR A 82 -8.81 8.19 10.81
C TYR A 82 -9.77 7.92 11.96
N GLU A 83 -10.48 6.79 11.88
CA GLU A 83 -11.24 6.24 12.99
C GLU A 83 -10.37 5.24 13.76
N MET A 84 -10.35 5.38 15.09
CA MET A 84 -9.63 4.48 15.99
C MET A 84 -10.45 3.20 16.21
N THR A 85 -10.35 2.26 15.28
CA THR A 85 -10.94 0.92 15.39
C THR A 85 -9.85 -0.17 15.43
N ALA A 86 -10.24 -1.45 15.45
CA ALA A 86 -9.29 -2.56 15.40
C ALA A 86 -8.35 -2.51 14.18
N THR A 87 -8.78 -1.86 13.09
CA THR A 87 -7.94 -1.49 11.94
C THR A 87 -7.93 0.02 11.74
N LEU A 88 -6.88 0.54 11.10
CA LEU A 88 -6.81 1.96 10.74
C LEU A 88 -7.72 2.22 9.53
N ARG A 89 -8.84 2.91 9.74
CA ARG A 89 -9.82 3.23 8.69
C ARG A 89 -9.86 4.72 8.44
N MET A 90 -9.93 5.13 7.17
CA MET A 90 -10.19 6.53 6.82
C MET A 90 -11.63 6.90 7.17
N LYS A 91 -11.81 7.96 7.96
CA LYS A 91 -13.12 8.51 8.29
C LYS A 91 -13.79 9.01 7.01
N GLY A 92 -14.98 8.52 6.70
CA GLY A 92 -15.68 8.84 5.44
C GLY A 92 -15.16 8.09 4.21
N GLY A 93 -14.22 7.16 4.36
CA GLY A 93 -13.68 6.33 3.27
C GLY A 93 -12.79 7.10 2.28
N LEU A 94 -12.51 6.47 1.14
CA LEU A 94 -11.78 7.05 0.01
C LEU A 94 -12.69 7.07 -1.23
N PRO A 95 -13.34 8.20 -1.54
CA PRO A 95 -14.15 8.32 -2.74
C PRO A 95 -13.30 8.17 -4.00
N VAL A 96 -13.62 7.18 -4.82
CA VAL A 96 -12.91 6.89 -6.08
C VAL A 96 -13.88 6.81 -7.25
N ARG A 97 -13.41 7.25 -8.41
CA ARG A 97 -14.01 6.94 -9.71
C ARG A 97 -13.35 5.69 -10.26
N ILE A 98 -14.15 4.73 -10.69
CA ILE A 98 -13.68 3.49 -11.31
C ILE A 98 -14.14 3.50 -12.77
N SER A 99 -13.20 3.34 -13.70
CA SER A 99 -13.49 3.16 -15.12
C SER A 99 -12.83 1.87 -15.63
N ARG A 100 -13.43 1.24 -16.64
CA ARG A 100 -12.85 0.04 -17.26
C ARG A 100 -11.63 0.44 -18.07
N ARG A 101 -10.51 -0.27 -17.86
CA ARG A 101 -9.26 -0.06 -18.62
C ARG A 101 -9.48 -0.50 -20.07
N GLN A 102 -9.22 0.41 -21.01
CA GLN A 102 -9.25 0.09 -22.44
C GLN A 102 -7.90 -0.45 -22.91
N ALA A 103 -7.87 -1.21 -24.01
CA ALA A 103 -6.66 -1.88 -24.51
C ALA A 103 -5.52 -0.90 -24.93
N GLY A 104 -5.79 0.41 -25.01
CA GLY A 104 -4.81 1.45 -25.34
C GLY A 104 -4.16 2.18 -24.15
N ASP A 105 -4.64 2.00 -22.92
CA ASP A 105 -4.14 2.71 -21.72
C ASP A 105 -2.82 2.15 -21.17
N ALA A 106 -2.26 1.11 -21.79
CA ALA A 106 -1.03 0.46 -21.32
C ALA A 106 0.26 1.26 -21.64
N GLY A 107 0.17 2.33 -22.44
CA GLY A 107 1.33 3.05 -22.97
C GLY A 107 1.46 4.53 -22.58
N GLN A 108 0.56 5.09 -21.77
CA GLN A 108 0.60 6.52 -21.46
C GLN A 108 0.78 6.76 -19.96
N LYS A 109 1.97 7.27 -19.62
CA LYS A 109 2.41 7.90 -18.36
C LYS A 109 2.99 6.98 -17.27
N LEU A 110 4.25 6.59 -17.49
CA LEU A 110 5.26 6.45 -16.41
C LEU A 110 6.37 7.52 -16.53
N THR A 111 6.07 8.64 -17.19
CA THR A 111 6.93 9.84 -17.21
C THR A 111 6.08 11.04 -16.83
N SER A 112 6.15 11.42 -15.56
CA SER A 112 6.11 12.81 -15.13
C SER A 112 6.64 12.93 -13.70
#